data_AF-A0A4R1XVG3-F1
#
_entry.id   AF-A0A4R1XVG3-F1
#
_cell.length_a   1.000
_cell.length_b   1.000
_cell.length_c   1.000
_cell.angle_alpha   90.00
_cell.angle_beta   90.00
_cell.angle_gamma   90.00
#
_symmetry.space_group_name_H-M   'P 1'
#
loop_
_entity.id
_entity.type
_entity.pdbx_description
1 polymer ?
#
loop_
_entity_poly.entity_id
_entity_poly.type
_entity_poly.pdbx_seq_one_letter_code
_entity_poly.pdbx_strand_id
1 'polypeptide(L)'
;MNTSEIIIAGDTAGVDWRLPVLRFKGGDPAAPKVYIQAALHANELPGTALMHFLCEKLRQSESAGQIRSDIIVVPHANPIGAAQSHFGELQGRFDLGSRTNFNREFPLISVKDRDGLLENLERLSAVDKLKRQLLHMALGCDLVIDLHCDDESLQYAYIDEAFWPEAADLASAMEMEAVLLSDGESSAFEEAVGFAWKCETSEKQSRLPGKLSVTVELRGRRDVYPDMAKNDAEGLWKFLASRGAIDVTVSLPAFDGPAVPLDNIEMVRAPEAGTVLFHRNIGEWVGEGDVLATLITRPGMADGSVEIRAPQAGLIVMRSSQRLVRRGADMMKIACKTASKATRKPGTLEN
;
A
#
# COMPACT_ATOMS: atom_id res chain seq x y z
N MET A 1 -12.98 -9.75 20.47
CA MET A 1 -13.16 -9.04 19.20
C MET A 1 -14.55 -8.45 19.19
N ASN A 2 -14.66 -7.12 19.05
CA ASN A 2 -15.93 -6.44 18.84
C ASN A 2 -16.04 -6.07 17.36
N THR A 3 -17.20 -6.31 16.76
CA THR A 3 -17.48 -5.95 15.37
C THR A 3 -18.55 -4.87 15.33
N SER A 4 -18.26 -3.80 14.61
CA SER A 4 -19.19 -2.70 14.32
C SER A 4 -19.26 -2.44 12.82
N GLU A 5 -20.27 -1.72 12.36
CA GLU A 5 -20.35 -1.25 10.98
C GLU A 5 -20.47 0.27 10.95
N ILE A 6 -19.72 0.92 10.05
CA ILE A 6 -19.97 2.31 9.68
C ILE A 6 -20.86 2.28 8.44
N ILE A 7 -22.02 2.95 8.52
CA ILE A 7 -22.96 3.07 7.41
C ILE A 7 -22.69 4.40 6.70
N ILE A 8 -22.38 4.33 5.41
CA ILE A 8 -22.12 5.48 4.55
C ILE A 8 -23.28 5.61 3.59
N ALA A 9 -24.07 6.68 3.73
CA ALA A 9 -25.13 6.98 2.79
C ALA A 9 -24.55 7.16 1.38
N GLY A 10 -25.08 6.40 0.43
CA GLY A 10 -24.67 6.43 -0.98
C GLY A 10 -25.14 7.70 -1.70
N ASP A 11 -24.54 7.97 -2.86
CA ASP A 11 -24.90 9.12 -3.70
C ASP A 11 -26.14 8.88 -4.57
N THR A 12 -26.71 7.68 -4.50
CA THR A 12 -27.96 7.29 -5.17
C THR A 12 -29.02 7.00 -4.12
N ALA A 13 -30.24 7.50 -4.33
CA ALA A 13 -31.35 7.31 -3.40
C ALA A 13 -31.59 5.82 -3.11
N GLY A 14 -31.64 5.47 -1.81
CA GLY A 14 -31.87 4.10 -1.34
C GLY A 14 -30.63 3.21 -1.30
N VAL A 15 -29.43 3.73 -1.59
CA VAL A 15 -28.16 3.00 -1.49
C VAL A 15 -27.42 3.41 -0.23
N ASP A 16 -26.95 2.41 0.53
CA ASP A 16 -26.01 2.57 1.62
C ASP A 16 -24.82 1.63 1.43
N TRP A 17 -23.63 2.09 1.82
CA TRP A 17 -22.42 1.29 1.87
C TRP A 17 -22.09 0.93 3.32
N ARG A 18 -21.68 -0.31 3.55
CA ARG A 18 -21.34 -0.81 4.89
C ARG A 18 -19.86 -1.11 4.98
N LEU A 19 -19.21 -0.48 5.95
CA LEU A 19 -17.80 -0.66 6.24
C LEU A 19 -17.66 -1.44 7.56
N PRO A 20 -17.33 -2.74 7.52
CA PRO A 20 -17.12 -3.52 8.73
C PRO A 20 -15.81 -3.09 9.41
N VAL A 21 -15.88 -2.85 10.72
CA VAL A 21 -14.75 -2.47 11.57
C VAL A 21 -14.65 -3.46 12.72
N LEU A 22 -13.52 -4.16 12.79
CA LEU A 22 -13.18 -5.11 13.83
C LEU A 22 -12.27 -4.43 14.85
N ARG A 23 -12.52 -4.66 16.15
CA ARG A 23 -11.76 -4.05 17.24
C ARG A 23 -11.32 -5.11 18.23
N PHE A 24 -10.03 -5.09 18.55
CA PHE A 24 -9.44 -5.81 19.67
C PHE A 24 -9.04 -4.76 20.71
N LYS A 25 -9.44 -4.97 21.96
CA LYS A 25 -9.20 -4.02 23.03
C LYS A 25 -7.90 -4.37 23.75
N GLY A 26 -7.03 -3.39 23.90
CA GLY A 26 -5.80 -3.49 24.65
C GLY A 26 -6.00 -3.35 26.15
N GLY A 27 -5.14 -4.01 26.92
CA GLY A 27 -5.06 -3.83 28.38
C GLY A 27 -4.10 -2.72 28.83
N ASP A 28 -3.20 -2.26 27.96
CA ASP A 28 -2.08 -1.37 28.32
C ASP A 28 -2.20 0.00 27.62
N PRO A 29 -2.50 1.08 28.36
CA PRO A 29 -2.55 2.44 27.81
C PRO A 29 -1.22 2.96 27.26
N ALA A 30 -0.09 2.35 27.63
CA ALA A 30 1.24 2.73 27.13
C ALA A 30 1.62 1.98 25.84
N ALA A 31 0.88 0.95 25.45
CA ALA A 31 1.11 0.23 24.20
C ALA A 31 0.62 1.07 22.99
N PRO A 32 1.29 0.98 21.83
CA PRO A 32 0.94 1.80 20.67
C PRO A 32 -0.43 1.42 20.11
N LYS A 33 -1.26 2.38 19.74
CA LYS A 33 -2.55 2.07 19.10
C LYS A 33 -2.34 1.69 17.64
N VAL A 34 -3.08 0.72 17.15
CA VAL A 34 -2.86 0.14 15.81
C VAL A 34 -4.11 0.26 14.94
N TYR A 35 -3.92 0.69 13.70
CA TYR A 35 -4.91 0.66 12.63
C TYR A 35 -4.35 -0.14 11.45
N ILE A 36 -5.14 -1.10 10.95
CA ILE A 36 -4.78 -1.92 9.81
C ILE A 36 -5.96 -1.94 8.85
N GLN A 37 -5.75 -1.63 7.58
CA GLN A 37 -6.76 -1.77 6.55
C GLN A 37 -6.24 -2.54 5.33
N ALA A 38 -7.15 -3.06 4.52
CA ALA A 38 -6.85 -3.68 3.24
C ALA A 38 -7.94 -3.35 2.21
N ALA A 39 -7.60 -3.52 0.93
CA ALA A 39 -8.52 -3.37 -0.20
C ALA A 39 -9.17 -1.96 -0.26
N LEU A 40 -8.37 -0.91 -0.04
CA LEU A 40 -8.76 0.46 -0.39
C LEU A 40 -8.89 0.59 -1.91
N HIS A 41 -7.93 0.07 -2.67
CA HIS A 41 -8.21 -0.39 -4.02
C HIS A 41 -8.89 -1.75 -3.92
N ALA A 42 -10.18 -1.80 -4.25
CA ALA A 42 -11.01 -2.96 -3.94
C ALA A 42 -10.60 -4.24 -4.71
N ASN A 43 -9.79 -4.11 -5.76
CA ASN A 43 -9.26 -5.21 -6.56
C ASN A 43 -7.84 -5.67 -6.16
N GLU A 44 -7.36 -5.24 -4.99
CA GLU A 44 -6.09 -5.65 -4.40
C GLU A 44 -6.36 -6.58 -3.20
N LEU A 45 -6.45 -7.89 -3.49
CA LEU A 45 -6.95 -8.90 -2.56
C LEU A 45 -5.92 -9.64 -1.69
N PRO A 46 -4.59 -9.61 -1.92
CA PRO A 46 -3.62 -10.22 -1.00
C PRO A 46 -3.78 -9.72 0.44
N GLY A 47 -4.01 -8.41 0.63
CA GLY A 47 -4.23 -7.81 1.96
C GLY A 47 -5.48 -8.34 2.67
N THR A 48 -6.58 -8.57 1.93
CA THR A 48 -7.79 -9.19 2.47
C THR A 48 -7.53 -10.62 2.93
N ALA A 49 -6.80 -11.41 2.14
CA ALA A 49 -6.46 -12.78 2.48
C ALA A 49 -5.54 -12.86 3.72
N LEU A 50 -4.53 -11.97 3.79
CA LEU A 50 -3.71 -11.77 4.99
C LEU A 50 -4.60 -11.48 6.20
N MET A 51 -5.52 -10.52 6.07
CA MET A 51 -6.35 -10.07 7.17
C MET A 51 -7.22 -11.17 7.76
N HIS A 52 -7.68 -12.11 6.94
CA HIS A 52 -8.43 -13.29 7.39
C HIS A 52 -7.62 -14.09 8.43
N PHE A 53 -6.39 -14.48 8.10
CA PHE A 53 -5.52 -15.24 8.99
C PHE A 53 -4.96 -14.41 10.15
N LEU A 54 -4.69 -13.12 9.93
CA LEU A 54 -4.29 -12.21 11.02
C LEU A 54 -5.40 -12.12 12.07
N CYS A 55 -6.66 -11.99 11.65
CA CYS A 55 -7.79 -11.95 12.59
C CYS A 55 -7.93 -13.25 13.39
N GLU A 56 -7.60 -14.42 12.80
CA GLU A 56 -7.52 -15.67 13.56
C GLU A 56 -6.47 -15.61 14.66
N LYS A 57 -5.27 -15.13 14.33
CA LYS A 57 -4.18 -14.95 15.30
C LYS A 57 -4.52 -13.96 16.39
N LEU A 58 -5.11 -12.81 16.03
CA LEU A 58 -5.51 -11.80 17.01
C LEU A 58 -6.59 -12.33 17.97
N ARG A 59 -7.54 -13.15 17.49
CA ARG A 59 -8.52 -13.82 18.38
C ARG A 59 -7.85 -14.83 19.32
N GLN A 60 -6.85 -15.56 18.85
CA GLN A 60 -6.07 -16.48 19.69
C GLN A 60 -5.28 -15.70 20.76
N SER A 61 -4.57 -14.64 20.37
CA SER A 61 -3.84 -13.76 21.30
C SER A 61 -4.78 -13.09 22.31
N GLU A 62 -5.96 -12.64 21.89
CA GLU A 62 -6.96 -12.07 22.81
C GLU A 62 -7.46 -13.12 23.82
N SER A 63 -7.76 -14.34 23.36
CA SER A 63 -8.16 -15.44 24.23
C SER A 63 -7.07 -15.84 25.23
N ALA A 64 -5.81 -15.65 24.86
CA ALA A 64 -4.64 -15.86 25.70
C ALA A 64 -4.30 -14.65 26.60
N GLY A 65 -5.04 -13.54 26.52
CA GLY A 65 -4.77 -12.33 27.29
C GLY A 65 -3.51 -11.56 26.85
N GLN A 66 -3.05 -11.77 25.61
CA GLN A 66 -1.80 -11.21 25.08
C GLN A 66 -1.98 -9.88 24.34
N ILE A 67 -3.20 -9.43 24.05
CA ILE A 67 -3.41 -8.15 23.35
C ILE A 67 -3.17 -6.98 24.31
N ARG A 68 -2.09 -6.22 24.07
CA ARG A 68 -1.74 -5.04 24.88
C ARG A 68 -2.33 -3.76 24.30
N SER A 69 -2.34 -3.65 22.97
CA SER A 69 -2.80 -2.48 22.23
C SER A 69 -4.28 -2.53 21.86
N ASP A 70 -4.90 -1.35 21.74
CA ASP A 70 -6.12 -1.23 20.95
C ASP A 70 -5.77 -1.39 19.46
N ILE A 71 -6.40 -2.37 18.79
CA ILE A 71 -6.18 -2.69 17.38
C ILE A 71 -7.51 -2.55 16.63
N ILE A 72 -7.52 -1.70 15.61
CA ILE A 72 -8.62 -1.49 14.67
C ILE A 72 -8.25 -2.17 13.36
N VAL A 73 -9.14 -3.03 12.87
CA VAL A 73 -8.96 -3.75 11.60
C VAL A 73 -10.14 -3.47 10.66
N VAL A 74 -9.83 -3.02 9.45
CA VAL A 74 -10.79 -2.77 8.37
C VAL A 74 -10.43 -3.67 7.18
N PRO A 75 -10.94 -4.91 7.11
CA PRO A 75 -10.47 -5.93 6.17
C PRO A 75 -10.84 -5.63 4.70
N HIS A 76 -11.90 -4.84 4.49
CA HIS A 76 -12.35 -4.37 3.19
C HIS A 76 -12.66 -2.87 3.33
N ALA A 77 -11.68 -2.03 3.02
CA ALA A 77 -11.76 -0.59 3.24
C ALA A 77 -12.65 0.14 2.23
N ASN A 78 -12.98 -0.47 1.09
CA ASN A 78 -13.70 0.21 0.02
C ASN A 78 -14.91 -0.59 -0.53
N PRO A 79 -16.05 -0.57 0.17
CA PRO A 79 -17.28 -1.21 -0.31
C PRO A 79 -17.81 -0.57 -1.62
N ILE A 80 -17.52 0.70 -1.87
CA ILE A 80 -17.94 1.42 -3.08
C ILE A 80 -17.22 0.83 -4.30
N GLY A 81 -15.88 0.79 -4.27
CA GLY A 81 -15.05 0.18 -5.30
C GLY A 81 -15.32 -1.32 -5.48
N ALA A 82 -15.63 -2.03 -4.39
CA ALA A 82 -15.94 -3.47 -4.42
C ALA A 82 -17.22 -3.79 -5.22
N ALA A 83 -18.14 -2.82 -5.32
CA ALA A 83 -19.37 -2.97 -6.10
C ALA A 83 -19.20 -2.61 -7.60
N GLN A 84 -18.06 -2.04 -8.00
CA GLN A 84 -17.82 -1.62 -9.37
C GLN A 84 -17.31 -2.78 -10.22
N SER A 85 -18.19 -3.48 -10.92
CA SER A 85 -17.80 -4.52 -11.88
C SER A 85 -18.23 -4.17 -13.31
N HIS A 86 -17.32 -4.37 -14.26
CA HIS A 86 -17.58 -4.17 -15.68
C HIS A 86 -17.09 -5.38 -16.46
N PHE A 87 -18.00 -6.04 -17.19
CA PHE A 87 -17.69 -7.23 -18.01
C PHE A 87 -17.00 -8.36 -17.24
N GLY A 88 -17.37 -8.57 -15.97
CA GLY A 88 -16.79 -9.62 -15.11
C GLY A 88 -15.46 -9.22 -14.45
N GLU A 89 -14.95 -8.02 -14.71
CA GLU A 89 -13.73 -7.50 -14.09
C GLU A 89 -14.07 -6.48 -13.00
N LEU A 90 -13.39 -6.57 -11.86
CA LEU A 90 -13.54 -5.64 -10.75
C LEU A 90 -12.75 -4.35 -11.03
N GLN A 91 -13.45 -3.21 -11.02
CA GLN A 91 -12.91 -1.87 -11.24
C GLN A 91 -12.69 -1.19 -9.88
N GLY A 92 -11.72 -1.67 -9.10
CA GLY A 92 -11.55 -1.26 -7.70
C GLY A 92 -10.62 -0.07 -7.45
N ARG A 93 -9.86 0.39 -8.44
CA ARG A 93 -8.79 1.41 -8.25
C ARG A 93 -9.30 2.86 -8.31
N PHE A 94 -10.28 3.14 -9.15
CA PHE A 94 -10.84 4.47 -9.36
C PHE A 94 -12.35 4.44 -9.16
N ASP A 95 -12.92 5.49 -8.58
CA ASP A 95 -14.36 5.69 -8.56
C ASP A 95 -14.86 5.96 -10.00
N LEU A 96 -15.89 5.22 -10.44
CA LEU A 96 -16.39 5.33 -11.82
C LEU A 96 -17.07 6.68 -12.09
N GLY A 97 -17.66 7.29 -11.06
CA GLY A 97 -18.37 8.57 -11.19
C GLY A 97 -17.41 9.75 -11.35
N SER A 98 -16.49 9.91 -10.39
CA SER A 98 -15.54 11.02 -10.30
C SER A 98 -14.25 10.81 -11.10
N ARG A 99 -13.88 9.56 -11.37
CA ARG A 99 -12.58 9.13 -11.92
C ARG A 99 -11.41 9.33 -10.95
N THR A 100 -11.69 9.72 -9.71
CA THR A 100 -10.68 9.88 -8.67
C THR A 100 -10.17 8.50 -8.24
N ASN A 101 -8.85 8.38 -8.10
CA ASN A 101 -8.23 7.21 -7.49
C ASN A 101 -8.63 7.14 -6.01
N PHE A 102 -9.09 5.98 -5.53
CA PHE A 102 -9.54 5.82 -4.14
C PHE A 102 -8.43 6.10 -3.12
N ASN A 103 -7.18 5.84 -3.46
CA ASN A 103 -5.99 6.16 -2.68
C ASN A 103 -5.35 7.51 -3.07
N ARG A 104 -6.14 8.51 -3.49
CA ARG A 104 -5.68 9.90 -3.71
C ARG A 104 -6.71 10.88 -3.16
N GLU A 105 -6.34 12.15 -3.05
CA GLU A 105 -7.22 13.23 -2.59
C GLU A 105 -7.74 13.00 -1.15
N PHE A 106 -6.95 12.36 -0.29
CA PHE A 106 -7.23 12.39 1.14
C PHE A 106 -6.99 13.81 1.70
N PRO A 107 -7.83 14.29 2.65
CA PRO A 107 -7.62 15.59 3.26
C PRO A 107 -6.26 15.69 3.96
N LEU A 108 -5.45 16.67 3.55
CA LEU A 108 -4.20 17.03 4.22
C LEU A 108 -4.50 18.03 5.34
N ILE A 109 -4.70 17.52 6.55
CA ILE A 109 -5.07 18.31 7.74
C ILE A 109 -4.03 18.16 8.84
N SER A 110 -4.05 19.01 9.87
CA SER A 110 -3.32 18.74 11.11
C SER A 110 -4.08 17.69 11.94
N VAL A 111 -3.37 16.90 12.75
CA VAL A 111 -4.01 15.95 13.69
C VAL A 111 -4.99 16.63 14.65
N LYS A 112 -4.80 17.93 14.93
CA LYS A 112 -5.72 18.73 15.78
C LYS A 112 -7.10 18.91 15.17
N ASP A 113 -7.21 18.84 13.85
CA ASP A 113 -8.46 19.02 13.10
C ASP A 113 -9.16 17.67 12.82
N ARG A 114 -8.65 16.57 13.40
CA ARG A 114 -9.14 15.20 13.19
C ARG A 114 -10.65 15.08 13.38
N ASP A 115 -11.21 15.66 14.44
CA ASP A 115 -12.63 15.51 14.74
C ASP A 115 -13.52 16.23 13.71
N GLY A 116 -12.99 17.29 13.07
CA GLY A 116 -13.64 18.00 11.97
C GLY A 116 -13.85 17.14 10.70
N LEU A 117 -13.14 16.01 10.57
CA LEU A 117 -13.37 15.07 9.47
C LEU A 117 -14.79 14.48 9.50
N LEU A 118 -15.42 14.37 10.67
CA LEU A 118 -16.75 13.78 10.83
C LEU A 118 -17.87 14.81 10.86
N GLU A 119 -17.56 16.10 10.70
CA GLU A 119 -18.56 17.15 10.64
C GLU A 119 -19.16 17.29 9.23
N ASN A 120 -20.47 17.57 9.18
CA ASN A 120 -21.23 17.83 7.95
C ASN A 120 -21.07 16.75 6.86
N LEU A 121 -20.88 15.49 7.25
CA LEU A 121 -20.68 14.36 6.32
C LEU A 121 -21.82 14.24 5.31
N GLU A 122 -23.04 14.63 5.67
CA GLU A 122 -24.23 14.58 4.81
C GLU A 122 -24.11 15.43 3.54
N ARG A 123 -23.18 16.40 3.50
CA ARG A 123 -22.94 17.29 2.35
C ARG A 123 -21.92 16.75 1.36
N LEU A 124 -21.29 15.62 1.66
CA LEU A 124 -20.18 15.06 0.92
C LEU A 124 -20.61 13.86 0.06
N SER A 125 -19.81 13.55 -0.96
CA SER A 125 -19.95 12.32 -1.73
C SER A 125 -19.73 11.08 -0.84
N ALA A 126 -20.24 9.93 -1.25
CA ALA A 126 -20.01 8.66 -0.54
C ALA A 126 -18.51 8.34 -0.45
N VAL A 127 -17.74 8.66 -1.50
CA VAL A 127 -16.28 8.48 -1.54
C VAL A 127 -15.58 9.37 -0.52
N ASP A 128 -15.96 10.64 -0.42
CA ASP A 128 -15.37 11.56 0.55
C ASP A 128 -15.74 11.18 1.99
N LYS A 129 -16.98 10.76 2.23
CA LYS A 129 -17.41 10.21 3.53
C LYS A 129 -16.53 9.02 3.90
N LEU A 130 -16.29 8.10 2.95
CA LEU A 130 -15.42 6.94 3.17
C LEU A 130 -14.00 7.36 3.57
N LYS A 131 -13.35 8.20 2.75
CA LYS A 131 -11.98 8.66 3.01
C LYS A 131 -11.83 9.33 4.37
N ARG A 132 -12.79 10.20 4.74
CA ARG A 132 -12.78 10.91 6.03
C ARG A 132 -12.96 9.96 7.21
N GLN A 133 -13.82 8.95 7.09
CA GLN A 133 -14.02 7.94 8.14
C GLN A 133 -12.75 7.08 8.35
N LEU A 134 -12.12 6.62 7.26
CA LEU A 134 -10.86 5.86 7.33
C LEU A 134 -9.75 6.71 7.97
N LEU A 135 -9.57 7.94 7.50
CA LEU A 135 -8.55 8.88 8.01
C LEU A 135 -8.79 9.21 9.49
N HIS A 136 -10.04 9.46 9.90
CA HIS A 136 -10.37 9.73 11.31
C HIS A 136 -10.00 8.53 12.22
N MET A 137 -10.28 7.30 11.80
CA MET A 137 -9.86 6.11 12.57
C MET A 137 -8.33 6.00 12.67
N ALA A 138 -7.64 6.19 11.54
CA ALA A 138 -6.19 6.06 11.45
C ALA A 138 -5.44 7.10 12.28
N LEU A 139 -5.87 8.38 12.25
CA LEU A 139 -5.26 9.48 13.01
C LEU A 139 -5.38 9.31 14.54
N GLY A 140 -6.24 8.39 15.00
CA GLY A 140 -6.33 8.02 16.42
C GLY A 140 -5.31 6.96 16.87
N CYS A 141 -4.45 6.50 15.97
CA CYS A 141 -3.49 5.42 16.18
C CYS A 141 -2.04 5.89 16.03
N ASP A 142 -1.09 5.04 16.43
CA ASP A 142 0.35 5.27 16.32
C ASP A 142 0.98 4.47 15.17
N LEU A 143 0.46 3.26 14.94
CA LEU A 143 0.85 2.38 13.86
C LEU A 143 -0.32 2.25 12.87
N VAL A 144 -0.13 2.70 11.64
CA VAL A 144 -1.12 2.68 10.55
C VAL A 144 -0.54 1.88 9.39
N ILE A 145 -1.15 0.75 9.09
CA ILE A 145 -0.71 -0.17 8.04
C ILE A 145 -1.81 -0.26 6.99
N ASP A 146 -1.52 0.18 5.76
CA ASP A 146 -2.40 0.06 4.61
C ASP A 146 -1.88 -1.05 3.68
N LEU A 147 -2.66 -2.13 3.54
CA LEU A 147 -2.28 -3.30 2.76
C LEU A 147 -2.80 -3.19 1.32
N HIS A 148 -1.87 -3.08 0.38
CA HIS A 148 -2.07 -3.02 -1.06
C HIS A 148 -1.38 -4.21 -1.74
N CYS A 149 -1.43 -4.24 -3.06
CA CYS A 149 -0.53 -5.03 -3.88
C CYS A 149 -0.29 -4.34 -5.22
N ASP A 150 0.84 -4.61 -5.86
CA ASP A 150 1.16 -4.09 -7.18
C ASP A 150 0.71 -5.09 -8.26
N ASP A 151 1.13 -4.91 -9.51
CA ASP A 151 0.72 -5.75 -10.63
C ASP A 151 1.35 -7.16 -10.59
N GLU A 152 2.56 -7.35 -11.10
CA GLU A 152 3.42 -8.51 -10.79
C GLU A 152 4.67 -7.95 -10.09
N SER A 153 4.84 -8.19 -8.79
CA SER A 153 5.94 -7.59 -8.03
C SER A 153 6.49 -8.48 -6.93
N LEU A 154 7.66 -8.10 -6.44
CA LEU A 154 8.18 -8.53 -5.14
C LEU A 154 7.31 -7.97 -4.01
N GLN A 155 7.53 -8.46 -2.79
CA GLN A 155 6.99 -7.83 -1.60
C GLN A 155 7.85 -6.62 -1.20
N TYR A 156 7.25 -5.45 -1.13
CA TYR A 156 7.96 -4.22 -0.75
C TYR A 156 7.03 -3.25 -0.02
N ALA A 157 7.55 -2.11 0.42
CA ALA A 157 6.73 -1.04 1.01
C ALA A 157 7.16 0.34 0.55
N TYR A 158 6.20 1.26 0.52
CA TYR A 158 6.44 2.70 0.47
C TYR A 158 6.50 3.23 1.90
N ILE A 159 7.66 3.72 2.31
CA ILE A 159 7.89 4.22 3.68
C ILE A 159 8.39 5.67 3.58
N ASP A 160 7.68 6.61 4.19
CA ASP A 160 8.15 8.00 4.31
C ASP A 160 9.49 8.04 5.06
N GLU A 161 10.43 8.86 4.60
CA GLU A 161 11.75 9.02 5.24
C GLU A 161 11.65 9.37 6.73
N ALA A 162 10.55 9.99 7.18
CA ALA A 162 10.31 10.32 8.58
C ALA A 162 10.18 9.10 9.51
N PHE A 163 9.89 7.91 8.96
CA PHE A 163 9.76 6.65 9.71
C PHE A 163 10.97 5.71 9.53
N TRP A 164 11.89 6.02 8.61
CA TRP A 164 13.08 5.21 8.35
C TRP A 164 14.29 5.70 9.18
N PRO A 165 15.16 4.82 9.73
CA PRO A 165 15.18 3.36 9.61
C PRO A 165 14.41 2.60 10.70
N GLU A 166 13.64 3.28 11.56
CA GLU A 166 12.91 2.63 12.65
C GLU A 166 11.94 1.56 12.13
N ALA A 167 11.29 1.81 10.99
CA ALA A 167 10.37 0.90 10.32
C ALA A 167 11.03 -0.33 9.63
N ALA A 168 12.35 -0.52 9.75
CA ALA A 168 13.03 -1.70 9.20
C ALA A 168 12.57 -3.02 9.86
N ASP A 169 12.00 -2.94 11.05
CA ASP A 169 11.39 -4.09 11.74
C ASP A 169 10.17 -4.63 11.00
N LEU A 170 9.32 -3.77 10.41
CA LEU A 170 8.21 -4.19 9.54
C LEU A 170 8.75 -4.89 8.28
N ALA A 171 9.75 -4.29 7.64
CA ALA A 171 10.34 -4.85 6.43
C ALA A 171 10.95 -6.23 6.69
N SER A 172 11.64 -6.39 7.82
CA SER A 172 12.17 -7.67 8.28
C SER A 172 11.06 -8.68 8.61
N ALA A 173 10.06 -8.31 9.40
CA ALA A 173 9.00 -9.21 9.83
C ALA A 173 8.15 -9.74 8.67
N MET A 174 7.94 -8.91 7.66
CA MET A 174 7.18 -9.23 6.45
C MET A 174 8.06 -9.82 5.34
N GLU A 175 9.34 -10.09 5.60
CA GLU A 175 10.28 -10.66 4.63
C GLU A 175 10.30 -9.87 3.30
N MET A 176 10.24 -8.54 3.38
CA MET A 176 10.26 -7.68 2.21
C MET A 176 11.59 -7.81 1.47
N GLU A 177 11.55 -7.69 0.15
CA GLU A 177 12.74 -7.75 -0.71
C GLU A 177 13.25 -6.34 -1.08
N ALA A 178 12.44 -5.31 -0.86
CA ALA A 178 12.83 -3.91 -1.07
C ALA A 178 12.01 -2.95 -0.20
N VAL A 179 12.56 -1.75 0.03
CA VAL A 179 11.86 -0.61 0.61
C VAL A 179 12.07 0.60 -0.30
N LEU A 180 10.98 1.30 -0.63
CA LEU A 180 11.00 2.52 -1.42
C LEU A 180 10.70 3.71 -0.52
N LEU A 181 11.69 4.58 -0.34
CA LEU A 181 11.59 5.71 0.59
C LEU A 181 10.88 6.90 -0.06
N SER A 182 9.68 7.23 0.44
CA SER A 182 8.83 8.30 -0.05
C SER A 182 9.21 9.68 0.50
N ASP A 183 8.98 10.71 -0.32
CA ASP A 183 9.08 12.13 0.06
C ASP A 183 7.86 12.63 0.85
N GLY A 184 6.76 11.86 0.86
CA GLY A 184 5.52 12.20 1.57
C GLY A 184 4.81 13.42 0.99
N GLU A 185 4.92 13.65 -0.32
CA GLU A 185 4.36 14.80 -1.03
C GLU A 185 3.12 14.47 -1.89
N SER A 186 2.47 13.32 -1.69
CA SER A 186 1.20 12.95 -2.33
C SER A 186 -0.01 13.21 -1.40
N SER A 187 -1.17 12.72 -1.83
CA SER A 187 -2.43 12.72 -1.08
C SER A 187 -3.00 11.31 -0.92
N ALA A 188 -2.11 10.30 -0.95
CA ALA A 188 -2.44 8.93 -0.58
C ALA A 188 -2.76 8.82 0.91
N PHE A 189 -3.46 7.75 1.30
CA PHE A 189 -3.99 7.58 2.65
C PHE A 189 -2.89 7.62 3.73
N GLU A 190 -1.85 6.82 3.56
CA GLU A 190 -0.70 6.73 4.45
C GLU A 190 0.06 8.04 4.55
N GLU A 191 0.19 8.76 3.43
CA GLU A 191 0.88 10.05 3.38
C GLU A 191 0.05 11.18 3.99
N ALA A 192 -1.29 11.13 3.87
CA ALA A 192 -2.17 12.06 4.57
C ALA A 192 -2.10 11.88 6.10
N VAL A 193 -1.98 10.64 6.57
CA VAL A 193 -1.71 10.34 7.99
C VAL A 193 -0.34 10.86 8.40
N GLY A 194 0.71 10.57 7.63
CA GLY A 194 2.07 11.07 7.89
C GLY A 194 2.14 12.60 7.89
N PHE A 195 1.47 13.25 6.94
CA PHE A 195 1.35 14.71 6.87
C PHE A 195 0.72 15.28 8.14
N ALA A 196 -0.38 14.70 8.61
CA ALA A 196 -1.08 15.20 9.79
C ALA A 196 -0.24 15.14 11.06
N TRP A 197 0.58 14.08 11.23
CA TRP A 197 1.54 13.98 12.33
C TRP A 197 2.73 14.93 12.17
N LYS A 198 3.29 15.06 10.96
CA LYS A 198 4.38 16.01 10.69
C LYS A 198 3.97 17.45 10.98
N CYS A 199 2.70 17.79 10.78
CA CYS A 199 2.11 19.12 10.97
C CYS A 199 1.37 19.28 12.32
N GLU A 200 1.65 18.43 13.32
CA GLU A 200 1.02 18.55 14.65
C GLU A 200 1.51 19.80 15.42
N THR A 201 2.79 20.12 15.27
CA THR A 201 3.41 21.31 15.85
C THR A 201 3.52 22.43 14.80
N SER A 202 3.91 23.64 15.23
CA SER A 202 4.10 24.77 14.30
C SER A 202 5.26 24.56 13.31
N GLU A 203 6.18 23.65 13.61
CA GLU A 203 7.31 23.31 12.76
C GLU A 203 7.10 21.89 12.19
N LYS A 204 7.23 21.73 10.87
CA LYS A 204 7.05 20.43 10.22
C LYS A 204 8.12 19.45 10.73
N GLN A 205 7.70 18.38 11.40
CA GLN A 205 8.61 17.36 11.92
C GLN A 205 9.23 16.56 10.77
N SER A 206 10.54 16.30 10.85
CA SER A 206 11.28 15.47 9.89
C SER A 206 11.43 14.02 10.32
N ARG A 207 11.11 13.70 11.59
CA ARG A 207 11.11 12.35 12.15
C ARG A 207 9.95 12.20 13.12
N LEU A 208 9.37 11.01 13.18
CA LEU A 208 8.22 10.68 14.03
C LEU A 208 8.48 9.39 14.81
N PRO A 209 9.31 9.43 15.87
CA PRO A 209 9.72 8.23 16.59
C PRO A 209 8.52 7.52 17.24
N GLY A 210 8.49 6.19 17.15
CA GLY A 210 7.42 5.36 17.71
C GLY A 210 6.11 5.36 16.91
N LYS A 211 6.03 6.14 15.81
CA LYS A 211 4.89 6.14 14.89
C LYS A 211 5.27 5.48 13.56
N LEU A 212 4.27 4.98 12.84
CA LEU A 212 4.42 4.45 11.50
C LEU A 212 3.13 4.64 10.71
N SER A 213 3.24 5.19 9.51
CA SER A 213 2.19 5.14 8.49
C SER A 213 2.80 4.63 7.20
N VAL A 214 2.28 3.51 6.67
CA VAL A 214 2.94 2.77 5.61
C VAL A 214 1.95 2.11 4.66
N THR A 215 2.30 2.09 3.38
CA THR A 215 1.69 1.23 2.36
C THR A 215 2.57 -0.01 2.17
N VAL A 216 2.01 -1.19 2.41
CA VAL A 216 2.66 -2.49 2.18
C VAL A 216 2.14 -3.07 0.88
N GLU A 217 3.03 -3.40 -0.03
CA GLU A 217 2.72 -3.99 -1.34
C GLU A 217 2.96 -5.49 -1.28
N LEU A 218 1.89 -6.26 -1.12
CA LEU A 218 1.90 -7.72 -0.94
C LEU A 218 2.02 -8.45 -2.29
N ARG A 219 3.13 -8.20 -2.99
CA ARG A 219 3.43 -8.77 -4.32
C ARG A 219 2.35 -8.39 -5.34
N GLY A 220 2.02 -9.30 -6.26
CA GLY A 220 1.06 -9.05 -7.33
C GLY A 220 -0.40 -9.34 -6.96
N ARG A 221 -1.33 -8.74 -7.73
CA ARG A 221 -2.80 -8.93 -7.58
C ARG A 221 -3.27 -10.39 -7.59
N ARG A 222 -2.49 -11.31 -8.17
CA ARG A 222 -2.82 -12.73 -8.27
C ARG A 222 -2.16 -13.60 -7.19
N ASP A 223 -1.32 -13.03 -6.33
CA ASP A 223 -0.56 -13.76 -5.30
C ASP A 223 -1.39 -14.00 -4.03
N VAL A 224 -2.55 -14.63 -4.24
CA VAL A 224 -3.56 -14.92 -3.21
C VAL A 224 -3.64 -16.42 -2.98
N TYR A 225 -2.62 -16.98 -2.33
CA TYR A 225 -2.54 -18.40 -1.99
C TYR A 225 -2.61 -18.61 -0.47
N PRO A 226 -3.20 -19.72 0.03
CA PRO A 226 -3.36 -19.95 1.46
C PRO A 226 -2.06 -19.85 2.27
N ASP A 227 -0.97 -20.44 1.76
CA ASP A 227 0.30 -20.44 2.49
C ASP A 227 0.98 -19.06 2.47
N MET A 228 0.88 -18.32 1.36
CA MET A 228 1.35 -16.93 1.30
C MET A 228 0.60 -16.05 2.29
N ALA A 229 -0.74 -16.10 2.28
CA ALA A 229 -1.56 -15.28 3.17
C ALA A 229 -1.33 -15.60 4.66
N LYS A 230 -1.07 -16.87 5.01
CA LYS A 230 -0.70 -17.27 6.38
C LYS A 230 0.68 -16.74 6.77
N ASN A 231 1.66 -16.82 5.86
CA ASN A 231 3.01 -16.30 6.11
C ASN A 231 2.98 -14.78 6.27
N ASP A 232 2.26 -14.06 5.40
CA ASP A 232 2.09 -12.62 5.51
C ASP A 232 1.41 -12.23 6.84
N ALA A 233 0.39 -13.00 7.26
CA ALA A 233 -0.29 -12.77 8.53
C ALA A 233 0.60 -13.05 9.75
N GLU A 234 1.46 -14.08 9.68
CA GLU A 234 2.48 -14.37 10.68
C GLU A 234 3.50 -13.24 10.76
N GLY A 235 3.99 -12.75 9.61
CA GLY A 235 4.92 -11.63 9.55
C GLY A 235 4.35 -10.37 10.19
N LEU A 236 3.12 -9.99 9.82
CA LEU A 236 2.48 -8.82 10.39
C LEU A 236 2.20 -8.99 11.89
N TRP A 237 1.80 -10.19 12.32
CA TRP A 237 1.62 -10.49 13.75
C TRP A 237 2.94 -10.39 14.54
N LYS A 238 4.07 -10.87 13.99
CA LYS A 238 5.40 -10.71 14.60
C LYS A 238 5.81 -9.24 14.68
N PHE A 239 5.55 -8.44 13.65
CA PHE A 239 5.77 -6.99 13.71
C PHE A 239 4.96 -6.34 14.85
N LEU A 240 3.68 -6.69 14.97
CA LEU A 240 2.86 -6.18 16.07
C LEU A 240 3.43 -6.59 17.44
N ALA A 241 3.93 -7.81 17.57
CA ALA A 241 4.59 -8.28 18.78
C ALA A 241 5.92 -7.53 19.06
N SER A 242 6.77 -7.31 18.05
CA SER A 242 8.04 -6.57 18.21
C SER A 242 7.82 -5.11 18.60
N ARG A 243 6.71 -4.51 18.16
CA ARG A 243 6.26 -3.17 18.55
C ARG A 243 5.50 -3.14 19.87
N GLY A 244 5.36 -4.28 20.54
CA GLY A 244 4.69 -4.36 21.84
C GLY A 244 3.17 -4.19 21.78
N ALA A 245 2.53 -4.43 20.63
CA ALA A 245 1.08 -4.51 20.57
C ALA A 245 0.55 -5.86 21.07
N ILE A 246 1.40 -6.89 21.04
CA ILE A 246 1.09 -8.25 21.47
C ILE A 246 2.18 -8.68 22.47
N ASP A 247 1.76 -9.24 23.61
CA ASP A 247 2.64 -9.69 24.69
C ASP A 247 3.29 -11.04 24.38
N VAL A 248 4.06 -11.06 23.29
CA VAL A 248 4.89 -12.20 22.90
C VAL A 248 6.26 -11.69 22.49
N THR A 249 7.30 -12.28 23.05
CA THR A 249 8.67 -12.00 22.62
C THR A 249 8.92 -12.64 21.26
N VAL A 250 9.30 -11.82 20.30
CA VAL A 250 9.74 -12.25 18.97
C VAL A 250 11.16 -11.80 18.71
N SER A 251 11.87 -12.54 17.85
CA SER A 251 13.16 -12.13 17.31
C SER A 251 13.00 -11.96 15.81
N LEU A 252 13.38 -10.78 15.32
CA LEU A 252 13.37 -10.43 13.91
C LEU A 252 14.84 -10.29 13.44
N PRO A 253 15.21 -10.84 12.27
CA PRO A 253 16.51 -10.56 11.70
C PRO A 253 16.64 -9.07 11.35
N ALA A 254 17.86 -8.60 11.10
CA ALA A 254 18.03 -7.29 10.49
C ALA A 254 17.56 -7.36 9.02
N PHE A 255 16.81 -6.36 8.57
CA PHE A 255 16.50 -6.20 7.15
C PHE A 255 17.80 -5.93 6.37
N ASP A 256 18.02 -6.69 5.30
CA ASP A 256 19.22 -6.63 4.46
C ASP A 256 18.95 -6.31 2.98
N GLY A 257 17.67 -6.09 2.63
CA GLY A 257 17.26 -5.66 1.30
C GLY A 257 17.63 -4.19 0.98
N PRO A 258 17.54 -3.78 -0.29
CA PRO A 258 17.69 -2.38 -0.67
C PRO A 258 16.59 -1.50 -0.08
N ALA A 259 16.98 -0.41 0.57
CA ALA A 259 16.10 0.72 0.89
C ALA A 259 16.59 1.93 0.09
N VAL A 260 15.80 2.37 -0.91
CA VAL A 260 16.22 3.41 -1.86
C VAL A 260 15.16 4.51 -1.97
N PRO A 261 15.55 5.79 -2.12
CA PRO A 261 14.61 6.88 -2.40
C PRO A 261 13.78 6.64 -3.67
N LEU A 262 12.58 7.21 -3.76
CA LEU A 262 11.78 7.18 -4.98
C LEU A 262 12.54 7.73 -6.20
N ASP A 263 13.45 8.69 -5.99
CA ASP A 263 14.31 9.24 -7.05
C ASP A 263 15.23 8.19 -7.67
N ASN A 264 15.51 7.10 -6.97
CA ASN A 264 16.35 5.99 -7.44
C ASN A 264 15.55 4.89 -8.16
N ILE A 265 14.26 5.11 -8.41
CA ILE A 265 13.41 4.16 -9.13
C ILE A 265 13.37 4.51 -10.61
N GLU A 266 13.78 3.55 -11.44
CA GLU A 266 13.59 3.66 -12.88
C GLU A 266 12.24 3.10 -13.28
N MET A 267 11.41 3.98 -13.84
CA MET A 267 10.17 3.60 -14.50
C MET A 267 10.46 3.28 -15.97
N VAL A 268 10.55 2.00 -16.29
CA VAL A 268 10.77 1.53 -17.67
C VAL A 268 9.46 1.63 -18.42
N ARG A 269 9.38 2.54 -19.39
CA ARG A 269 8.15 2.83 -20.17
C ARG A 269 8.25 2.36 -21.60
N ALA A 270 7.12 1.93 -22.14
CA ALA A 270 7.02 1.54 -23.53
C ALA A 270 7.16 2.76 -24.48
N PRO A 271 8.18 2.82 -25.36
CA PRO A 271 8.33 3.93 -26.31
C PRO A 271 7.22 3.95 -27.37
N GLU A 272 6.61 2.79 -27.64
CA GLU A 272 5.53 2.59 -28.61
C GLU A 272 4.55 1.53 -28.10
N ALA A 273 3.37 1.44 -28.74
CA ALA A 273 2.42 0.38 -28.43
C ALA A 273 2.86 -0.94 -29.08
N GLY A 274 2.63 -2.06 -28.42
CA GLY A 274 3.02 -3.35 -28.96
C GLY A 274 2.79 -4.51 -28.00
N THR A 275 3.02 -5.72 -28.50
CA THR A 275 3.02 -6.93 -27.67
C THR A 275 4.36 -7.05 -26.96
N VAL A 276 4.37 -7.22 -25.64
CA VAL A 276 5.59 -7.35 -24.86
C VAL A 276 6.01 -8.82 -24.69
N LEU A 277 7.28 -9.08 -24.99
CA LEU A 277 8.00 -10.30 -24.62
C LEU A 277 9.00 -9.94 -23.52
N PHE A 278 8.73 -10.34 -22.27
CA PHE A 278 9.66 -10.11 -21.17
C PHE A 278 10.82 -11.11 -21.21
N HIS A 279 12.05 -10.61 -21.08
CA HIS A 279 13.28 -11.41 -20.99
C HIS A 279 13.82 -11.54 -19.57
N ARG A 280 13.24 -10.78 -18.63
CA ARG A 280 13.61 -10.73 -17.22
C ARG A 280 12.36 -10.83 -16.33
N ASN A 281 12.55 -11.34 -15.13
CA ASN A 281 11.53 -11.49 -14.11
C ASN A 281 11.76 -10.54 -12.93
N ILE A 282 10.71 -10.36 -12.13
CA ILE A 282 10.83 -9.70 -10.82
C ILE A 282 11.82 -10.48 -9.94
N GLY A 283 12.57 -9.78 -9.09
CA GLY A 283 13.60 -10.37 -8.23
C GLY A 283 14.98 -10.51 -8.89
N GLU A 284 15.07 -10.36 -10.21
CA GLU A 284 16.35 -10.39 -10.90
C GLU A 284 17.11 -9.06 -10.77
N TRP A 285 18.42 -9.17 -10.56
CA TRP A 285 19.35 -8.05 -10.70
C TRP A 285 19.84 -7.96 -12.15
N VAL A 286 19.73 -6.76 -12.74
CA VAL A 286 20.18 -6.48 -14.11
C VAL A 286 21.31 -5.46 -14.14
N GLY A 287 22.14 -5.50 -15.19
CA GLY A 287 23.14 -4.50 -15.52
C GLY A 287 22.59 -3.39 -16.41
N GLU A 288 23.28 -2.25 -16.46
CA GLU A 288 22.99 -1.19 -17.44
C GLU A 288 23.11 -1.73 -18.87
N GLY A 289 22.11 -1.46 -19.71
CA GLY A 289 22.06 -1.90 -21.10
C GLY A 289 21.53 -3.32 -21.31
N ASP A 290 21.29 -4.11 -20.25
CA ASP A 290 20.69 -5.44 -20.37
C ASP A 290 19.31 -5.38 -21.03
N VAL A 291 19.00 -6.37 -21.87
CA VAL A 291 17.69 -6.45 -22.53
C VAL A 291 16.65 -6.92 -21.50
N LEU A 292 15.68 -6.06 -21.22
CA LEU A 292 14.58 -6.31 -20.30
C LEU A 292 13.38 -6.97 -21.00
N ALA A 293 13.06 -6.46 -22.19
CA ALA A 293 11.92 -6.91 -22.97
C ALA A 293 12.11 -6.62 -24.47
N THR A 294 11.34 -7.30 -25.30
CA THR A 294 11.15 -6.95 -26.71
C THR A 294 9.69 -6.56 -26.94
N LEU A 295 9.46 -5.39 -27.54
CA LEU A 295 8.15 -4.97 -28.01
C LEU A 295 7.98 -5.34 -29.48
N ILE A 296 7.00 -6.17 -29.79
CA ILE A 296 6.55 -6.40 -31.17
C ILE A 296 5.54 -5.31 -31.53
N THR A 297 5.96 -4.37 -32.39
CA THR A 297 5.15 -3.24 -32.86
C THR A 297 4.48 -3.52 -34.20
N ARG A 298 5.09 -4.36 -35.06
CA ARG A 298 4.55 -4.79 -36.36
C ARG A 298 4.76 -6.31 -36.54
N PRO A 299 3.86 -7.16 -36.01
CA PRO A 299 4.00 -8.61 -36.09
C PRO A 299 4.21 -9.09 -37.54
N GLY A 300 5.24 -9.93 -37.75
CA GLY A 300 5.58 -10.51 -39.06
C GLY A 300 6.51 -9.65 -39.94
N MET A 301 6.81 -8.41 -39.56
CA MET A 301 7.77 -7.55 -40.28
C MET A 301 9.20 -7.74 -39.76
N ALA A 302 10.20 -7.71 -40.65
CA ALA A 302 11.62 -7.90 -40.29
C ALA A 302 12.15 -6.82 -39.32
N ASP A 303 11.59 -5.61 -39.38
CA ASP A 303 11.87 -4.46 -38.53
C ASP A 303 10.71 -4.18 -37.54
N GLY A 304 9.92 -5.21 -37.23
CA GLY A 304 8.69 -5.11 -36.46
C GLY A 304 8.83 -5.20 -34.94
N SER A 305 10.06 -5.09 -34.42
CA SER A 305 10.33 -5.21 -32.99
C SER A 305 11.35 -4.19 -32.47
N VAL A 306 11.20 -3.79 -31.21
CA VAL A 306 12.10 -2.87 -30.50
C VAL A 306 12.56 -3.52 -29.20
N GLU A 307 13.85 -3.46 -28.89
CA GLU A 307 14.37 -3.88 -27.60
C GLU A 307 14.23 -2.77 -26.56
N ILE A 308 13.81 -3.17 -25.36
CA ILE A 308 13.76 -2.32 -24.18
C ILE A 308 14.91 -2.75 -23.28
N ARG A 309 15.78 -1.80 -22.96
CA ARG A 309 17.02 -2.03 -22.21
C ARG A 309 17.01 -1.31 -20.87
N ALA A 310 17.69 -1.89 -19.90
CA ALA A 310 17.83 -1.30 -18.58
C ALA A 310 18.62 0.01 -18.65
N PRO A 311 18.07 1.14 -18.17
CA PRO A 311 18.77 2.43 -18.19
C PRO A 311 19.93 2.49 -17.19
N GLN A 312 19.89 1.65 -16.15
CA GLN A 312 20.95 1.46 -15.16
C GLN A 312 20.81 0.09 -14.48
N ALA A 313 21.84 -0.31 -13.74
CA ALA A 313 21.82 -1.55 -12.97
C ALA A 313 20.90 -1.45 -11.75
N GLY A 314 20.19 -2.51 -11.41
CA GLY A 314 19.28 -2.53 -10.27
C GLY A 314 18.46 -3.82 -10.15
N LEU A 315 17.63 -3.85 -9.11
CA LEU A 315 16.69 -4.93 -8.81
C LEU A 315 15.35 -4.66 -9.50
N ILE A 316 14.84 -5.61 -10.28
CA ILE A 316 13.48 -5.50 -10.85
C ILE A 316 12.47 -5.80 -9.74
N VAL A 317 11.80 -4.74 -9.24
CA VAL A 317 10.83 -4.85 -8.14
C VAL A 317 9.45 -5.22 -8.68
N MET A 318 9.07 -4.70 -9.84
CA MET A 318 7.76 -4.91 -10.45
C MET A 318 7.87 -4.99 -11.97
N ARG A 319 6.97 -5.76 -12.59
CA ARG A 319 6.63 -5.65 -14.01
C ARG A 319 5.12 -5.68 -14.24
N SER A 320 4.68 -5.18 -15.39
CA SER A 320 3.27 -5.26 -15.75
C SER A 320 2.82 -6.68 -16.13
N SER A 321 1.62 -7.06 -15.70
CA SER A 321 0.92 -8.28 -16.15
C SER A 321 0.33 -8.14 -17.56
N GLN A 322 0.22 -6.92 -18.08
CA GLN A 322 -0.27 -6.70 -19.44
C GLN A 322 0.72 -7.28 -20.45
N ARG A 323 0.19 -7.87 -21.53
CA ARG A 323 0.99 -8.35 -22.67
C ARG A 323 0.83 -7.50 -23.91
N LEU A 324 -0.11 -6.57 -23.90
CA LEU A 324 -0.22 -5.46 -24.84
C LEU A 324 -0.01 -4.16 -24.07
N VAL A 325 1.00 -3.40 -24.44
CA VAL A 325 1.29 -2.10 -23.84
C VAL A 325 0.95 -0.98 -24.80
N ARG A 326 0.56 0.18 -24.27
CA ARG A 326 0.43 1.42 -25.03
C ARG A 326 1.70 2.24 -24.90
N ARG A 327 1.94 3.17 -25.82
CA ARG A 327 3.01 4.16 -25.69
C ARG A 327 2.89 4.87 -24.34
N GLY A 328 4.00 4.96 -23.62
CA GLY A 328 4.11 5.57 -22.30
C GLY A 328 3.63 4.70 -21.14
N ALA A 329 3.07 3.51 -21.39
CA ALA A 329 2.69 2.60 -20.32
C ALA A 329 3.93 2.11 -19.55
N ASP A 330 3.79 2.05 -18.23
CA ASP A 330 4.82 1.51 -17.34
C ASP A 330 4.93 -0.02 -17.56
N MET A 331 6.15 -0.51 -17.74
CA MET A 331 6.45 -1.91 -18.01
C MET A 331 7.16 -2.58 -16.84
N MET A 332 8.10 -1.87 -16.20
CA MET A 332 8.86 -2.34 -15.03
C MET A 332 9.23 -1.19 -14.10
N LYS A 333 9.39 -1.51 -12.81
CA LYS A 333 10.05 -0.67 -11.80
C LYS A 333 11.38 -1.31 -11.43
N ILE A 334 12.47 -0.56 -11.52
CA ILE A 334 13.81 -1.03 -11.12
C ILE A 334 14.33 -0.17 -9.98
N ALA A 335 14.64 -0.80 -8.84
CA ALA A 335 15.30 -0.17 -7.70
C ALA A 335 16.80 -0.10 -7.92
N CYS A 336 17.33 1.12 -8.04
CA CYS A 336 18.71 1.37 -8.40
C CYS A 336 19.51 2.06 -7.29
N LYS A 337 20.83 2.10 -7.43
CA LYS A 337 21.71 2.77 -6.45
C LYS A 337 21.80 4.28 -6.65
N THR A 338 21.53 4.77 -7.86
CA THR A 338 21.64 6.17 -8.24
C THR A 338 20.31 6.71 -8.71
N ALA A 339 20.12 8.03 -8.54
CA ALA A 339 18.93 8.72 -9.00
C ALA A 339 18.72 8.53 -10.50
N SER A 340 17.46 8.32 -10.91
CA SER A 340 17.06 8.29 -12.31
C SER A 340 17.39 9.61 -13.00
N LYS A 341 17.75 9.53 -14.28
CA LYS A 341 17.92 10.71 -15.13
C LYS A 341 16.56 11.29 -15.57
N ALA A 342 15.48 10.53 -15.42
CA ALA A 342 14.13 10.99 -15.74
C ALA A 342 13.56 11.84 -14.61
N THR A 343 12.89 12.95 -14.95
CA THR A 343 12.19 13.77 -13.97
C THR A 343 10.88 13.08 -13.58
N ARG A 344 10.64 12.87 -12.28
CA ARG A 344 9.34 12.43 -11.74
C ARG A 344 8.54 13.59 -11.16
N LYS A 345 7.23 13.42 -11.01
CA LYS A 345 6.42 14.32 -10.18
C LYS A 345 6.61 13.93 -8.70
N PRO A 346 6.59 14.90 -7.76
CA PRO A 346 6.58 14.58 -6.34
C PRO A 346 5.42 13.65 -5.96
N GLY A 347 5.63 12.80 -4.95
CA GLY A 347 4.61 11.91 -4.38
C GLY A 347 4.11 10.74 -5.26
N THR A 348 4.39 10.67 -6.56
CA THR A 348 3.88 9.56 -7.41
C THR A 348 4.91 9.06 -8.43
N LEU A 349 5.08 7.73 -8.48
CA LEU A 349 5.88 7.05 -9.52
C LEU A 349 5.06 6.73 -10.78
N GLU A 350 3.76 6.49 -10.60
CA GLU A 350 2.80 6.13 -11.65
C GLU A 350 2.06 7.39 -12.14
N ASN A 351 1.77 7.45 -13.45
CA ASN A 351 1.09 8.58 -14.09
C ASN A 351 -0.43 8.53 -14.00
#